data_AF-A0A930YTW4-F1
#
_entry.id   AF-A0A930YTW4-F1
#
_cell.length_a   1.000
_cell.length_b   1.000
_cell.length_c   1.000
_cell.angle_alpha   90.00
_cell.angle_beta   90.00
_cell.angle_gamma   90.00
#
_symmetry.space_group_name_H-M   'P 1'
#
loop_
_entity.id
_entity.type
_entity.pdbx_description
1 polymer ?
#
loop_
_entity_poly.entity_id
_entity_poly.type
_entity_poly.pdbx_seq_one_letter_code
_entity_poly.pdbx_strand_id
1 'polypeptide(L)'
;MKATLTLFLLCIGLCCTGQIKNLRMQSSGSQPLVLVNNTICGFGFYKSLQNALIESMHVYNKKLPEDMKAFGSFLSRGIISIQTTKPLEAEPSFTLQQLNQMNGIAKDNPVEVDGVVISDSQVRVFAKSIALLKTQKKSLEPQLIVLTENNANNYRSIIMPRKDSYLEQTSTTLP
;
A
#
# COMPACT_ATOMS: atom_id res chain seq x y z
N MET A 1 -33.58 -27.75 35.97
CA MET A 1 -32.85 -26.49 35.69
C MET A 1 -31.52 -26.78 34.99
N LYS A 2 -31.50 -27.07 33.68
CA LYS A 2 -30.25 -27.26 32.88
C LYS A 2 -30.47 -27.00 31.39
N ALA A 3 -31.28 -26.01 31.01
CA ALA A 3 -31.65 -25.78 29.60
C ALA A 3 -31.46 -24.33 29.10
N THR A 4 -30.76 -23.49 29.85
CA THR A 4 -30.63 -22.04 29.54
C THR A 4 -29.21 -21.58 29.27
N LEU A 5 -28.21 -22.47 29.27
CA LEU A 5 -26.80 -22.08 29.11
C LEU A 5 -26.27 -22.25 27.67
N THR A 6 -26.97 -22.98 26.81
CA THR A 6 -26.46 -23.30 25.46
C THR A 6 -26.83 -22.27 24.39
N LEU A 7 -27.71 -21.30 24.67
CA LEU A 7 -28.17 -20.32 23.68
C LEU A 7 -27.31 -19.04 23.62
N PHE A 8 -26.43 -18.80 24.59
CA PHE A 8 -25.60 -17.58 24.63
C PHE A 8 -24.34 -17.65 23.75
N LEU A 9 -23.93 -18.86 23.34
CA LEU A 9 -22.71 -19.09 22.55
C LEU A 9 -22.91 -18.93 21.03
N LEU A 10 -24.13 -18.75 20.53
CA LEU A 10 -24.38 -18.60 19.09
C LEU A 10 -24.33 -17.13 18.59
N CYS A 11 -24.43 -16.14 19.49
CA CYS A 11 -24.55 -14.73 19.11
C CYS A 11 -23.23 -14.00 18.85
N ILE A 12 -22.07 -14.58 19.22
CA ILE A 12 -20.76 -13.92 19.05
C ILE A 12 -20.17 -14.17 17.64
N GLY A 13 -20.64 -15.20 16.93
CA GLY A 13 -20.08 -15.59 15.62
C GLY A 13 -20.49 -14.72 14.41
N LEU A 14 -21.46 -13.82 14.55
CA LEU A 14 -22.05 -13.09 13.41
C LEU A 14 -21.61 -11.62 13.28
N CYS A 15 -20.80 -11.08 14.19
CA CYS A 15 -20.36 -9.68 14.08
C CYS A 15 -19.12 -9.46 13.20
N CYS A 16 -18.40 -10.50 12.78
CA CYS A 16 -17.13 -10.32 12.06
C CYS A 16 -17.28 -10.24 10.52
N THR A 17 -18.46 -10.47 9.95
CA THR A 17 -18.64 -10.48 8.48
C THR A 17 -19.12 -9.14 7.89
N GLY A 18 -19.42 -8.14 8.73
CA GLY A 18 -19.97 -6.85 8.31
C GLY A 18 -18.95 -5.78 7.90
N GLN A 19 -17.67 -5.92 8.27
CA GLN A 19 -16.70 -4.82 8.12
C GLN A 19 -16.07 -4.72 6.72
N ILE A 20 -16.21 -5.73 5.86
CA ILE A 20 -15.52 -5.76 4.56
C ILE A 20 -16.26 -4.93 3.48
N LYS A 21 -17.57 -4.68 3.64
CA LYS A 21 -18.39 -4.07 2.57
C LYS A 21 -18.39 -2.53 2.51
N ASN A 22 -17.79 -1.84 3.49
CA ASN A 22 -17.86 -0.36 3.58
C ASN A 22 -16.51 0.38 3.45
N LEU A 23 -15.50 -0.24 2.83
CA LEU A 23 -14.31 0.49 2.37
C LEU A 23 -14.59 1.24 1.06
N ARG A 24 -15.64 2.08 1.03
CA ARG A 24 -15.73 3.14 0.01
C ARG A 24 -14.80 4.27 0.45
N MET A 25 -13.54 4.11 0.06
CA MET A 25 -12.51 5.14 0.14
C MET A 25 -13.05 6.46 -0.42
N GLN A 26 -13.03 7.50 0.42
CA GLN A 26 -13.44 8.83 0.06
C GLN A 26 -12.38 9.50 -0.84
N SER A 27 -12.83 9.86 -2.05
CA SER A 27 -12.37 10.94 -2.93
C SER A 27 -10.88 11.35 -2.90
N SER A 28 -10.03 10.65 -3.66
CA SER A 28 -8.90 11.24 -4.43
C SER A 28 -8.09 10.20 -5.22
N GLY A 29 -8.71 9.12 -5.71
CA GLY A 29 -8.06 8.16 -6.63
C GLY A 29 -6.85 7.38 -6.09
N SER A 30 -6.42 7.61 -4.85
CA SER A 30 -5.25 6.95 -4.26
C SER A 30 -5.64 5.94 -3.20
N GLN A 31 -5.09 4.72 -3.30
CA GLN A 31 -5.35 3.61 -2.39
C GLN A 31 -4.65 3.78 -1.03
N PRO A 32 -5.25 3.27 0.07
CA PRO A 32 -4.58 3.28 1.37
C PRO A 32 -3.29 2.48 1.30
N LEU A 33 -2.32 2.86 2.12
CA LEU A 33 -1.10 2.07 2.29
C LEU A 33 -1.47 0.78 3.05
N VAL A 34 -1.03 -0.37 2.54
CA VAL A 34 -1.29 -1.66 3.17
C VAL A 34 -0.02 -2.17 3.83
N LEU A 35 -0.12 -2.56 5.10
CA LEU A 35 0.94 -3.15 5.90
C LEU A 35 0.53 -4.57 6.31
N VAL A 36 1.45 -5.52 6.20
CA VAL A 36 1.29 -6.88 6.73
C VAL A 36 2.46 -7.13 7.67
N ASN A 37 2.20 -7.38 8.96
CA ASN A 37 3.22 -7.48 10.02
C ASN A 37 4.23 -6.31 9.95
N ASN A 38 3.71 -5.08 9.86
CA ASN A 38 4.47 -3.83 9.73
C ASN A 38 5.38 -3.73 8.47
N THR A 39 5.23 -4.63 7.50
CA THR A 39 5.92 -4.61 6.21
C THR A 39 4.99 -4.09 5.12
N ILE A 40 5.46 -3.16 4.30
CA ILE A 40 4.68 -2.57 3.21
C ILE A 40 4.34 -3.64 2.17
N CYS A 41 3.07 -3.64 1.76
CA CYS A 41 2.45 -4.66 0.95
C CYS A 41 1.61 -4.02 -0.17
N GLY A 42 1.72 -4.58 -1.37
CA GLY A 42 0.85 -4.29 -2.51
C GLY A 42 -0.43 -5.13 -2.45
N PHE A 43 -1.46 -4.71 -3.18
CA PHE A 43 -2.78 -5.31 -3.18
C PHE A 43 -2.79 -6.70 -3.82
N GLY A 44 -1.91 -6.97 -4.78
CA GLY A 44 -1.72 -8.33 -5.30
C GLY A 44 -1.18 -9.28 -4.23
N PHE A 45 -0.20 -8.84 -3.43
CA PHE A 45 0.28 -9.61 -2.29
C PHE A 45 -0.81 -9.80 -1.23
N TYR A 46 -1.52 -8.74 -0.83
CA TYR A 46 -2.66 -8.85 0.08
C TYR A 46 -3.72 -9.84 -0.41
N LYS A 47 -4.10 -9.79 -1.69
CA LYS A 47 -5.06 -10.74 -2.29
C LYS A 47 -4.57 -12.18 -2.29
N SER A 48 -3.26 -12.39 -2.31
CA SER A 48 -2.66 -13.72 -2.24
C SER A 48 -2.65 -14.31 -0.82
N LEU A 49 -2.85 -13.47 0.21
CA LEU A 49 -2.96 -13.95 1.58
C LEU A 49 -4.24 -14.75 1.74
N GLN A 50 -4.10 -15.98 2.21
CA GLN A 50 -5.24 -16.79 2.57
C GLN A 50 -5.91 -16.19 3.82
N ASN A 51 -7.25 -16.04 3.78
CA ASN A 51 -8.01 -15.46 4.91
C ASN A 51 -7.73 -16.18 6.25
N ALA A 52 -7.43 -17.47 6.22
CA ALA A 52 -7.09 -18.27 7.41
C ALA A 52 -5.77 -17.85 8.10
N LEU A 53 -4.93 -17.06 7.43
CA LEU A 53 -3.69 -16.55 7.98
C LEU A 53 -3.85 -15.18 8.64
N ILE A 54 -4.97 -14.49 8.44
CA ILE A 54 -5.20 -13.15 9.00
C ILE A 54 -5.69 -13.30 10.44
N GLU A 55 -4.91 -12.78 11.39
CA GLU A 55 -5.26 -12.73 12.80
C GLU A 55 -6.11 -11.49 13.10
N SER A 56 -5.68 -10.34 12.60
CA SER A 56 -6.38 -9.07 12.80
C SER A 56 -6.16 -8.10 11.64
N MET A 57 -7.11 -7.17 11.48
CA MET A 57 -7.06 -6.11 10.49
C MET A 57 -7.52 -4.80 11.15
N HIS A 58 -6.72 -3.75 11.00
CA HIS A 58 -6.99 -2.43 11.53
C HIS A 58 -6.90 -1.37 10.43
N VAL A 59 -7.84 -0.43 10.42
CA VAL A 59 -7.88 0.67 9.48
C VAL A 59 -7.66 1.98 10.23
N TYR A 60 -6.59 2.68 9.90
CA TYR A 60 -6.21 3.94 10.52
C TYR A 60 -6.41 5.10 9.54
N ASN A 61 -7.28 6.05 9.90
CA ASN A 61 -7.60 7.21 9.07
C ASN A 61 -7.42 8.56 9.79
N LYS A 62 -7.07 8.55 11.08
CA LYS A 62 -6.99 9.75 11.93
C LYS A 62 -5.86 9.73 12.95
N LYS A 63 -5.56 8.55 13.51
CA LYS A 63 -4.51 8.35 14.52
C LYS A 63 -3.82 7.02 14.30
N LEU A 64 -2.50 7.01 14.41
CA LEU A 64 -1.70 5.79 14.40
C LEU A 64 -1.32 5.37 15.82
N PRO A 65 -1.15 4.06 16.06
CA PRO A 65 -0.51 3.57 17.26
C PRO A 65 0.98 3.96 17.28
N GLU A 66 1.59 3.88 18.46
CA GLU A 66 2.92 4.43 18.69
C GLU A 66 4.03 3.76 17.86
N ASP A 67 3.86 2.46 17.62
CA ASP A 67 4.71 1.60 16.80
C ASP A 67 4.64 1.89 15.29
N MET A 68 3.71 2.76 14.85
CA MET A 68 3.53 3.14 13.45
C MET A 68 3.89 4.61 13.17
N LYS A 69 4.61 5.28 14.08
CA LYS A 69 5.06 6.68 13.91
C LYS A 69 5.78 6.95 12.57
N ALA A 70 6.50 5.94 12.04
CA ALA A 70 7.21 6.02 10.75
C ALA A 70 6.29 6.40 9.58
N PHE A 71 4.98 6.16 9.68
CA PHE A 71 4.00 6.41 8.62
C PHE A 71 3.16 7.67 8.86
N GLY A 72 3.58 8.58 9.76
CA GLY A 72 2.78 9.73 10.22
C GLY A 72 2.25 10.68 9.14
N SER A 73 2.80 10.65 7.92
CA SER A 73 2.36 11.46 6.76
C SER A 73 1.11 10.92 6.03
N PHE A 74 0.50 9.83 6.51
CA PHE A 74 -0.62 9.08 5.90
C PHE A 74 -2.00 9.76 5.85
N LEU A 75 -2.18 10.93 6.47
CA LEU A 75 -3.49 11.50 6.82
C LEU A 75 -4.43 11.73 5.63
N SER A 76 -3.93 11.77 4.39
CA SER A 76 -4.76 11.92 3.19
C SER A 76 -5.29 10.61 2.60
N ARG A 77 -4.71 9.45 2.94
CA ARG A 77 -4.99 8.15 2.26
C ARG A 77 -5.38 7.01 3.20
N GLY A 78 -5.00 7.10 4.48
CA GLY A 78 -5.23 6.04 5.46
C GLY A 78 -4.25 4.87 5.34
N ILE A 79 -4.21 4.04 6.38
CA ILE A 79 -3.39 2.81 6.45
C ILE A 79 -4.30 1.63 6.79
N ILE A 80 -4.11 0.51 6.10
CA ILE A 80 -4.65 -0.79 6.49
C ILE A 80 -3.49 -1.62 7.04
N SER A 81 -3.55 -1.97 8.33
CA SER A 81 -2.59 -2.87 8.97
C SER A 81 -3.22 -4.24 9.16
N ILE A 82 -2.49 -5.27 8.76
CA ILE A 82 -2.89 -6.67 8.83
C ILE A 82 -1.84 -7.40 9.66
N GLN A 83 -2.27 -8.14 10.68
CA GLN A 83 -1.41 -9.07 11.40
C GLN A 83 -1.76 -10.49 10.99
N THR A 84 -0.75 -11.31 10.77
CA THR A 84 -0.92 -12.72 10.39
C THR A 84 -0.52 -13.66 11.52
N THR A 85 -1.22 -14.79 11.63
CA THR A 85 -0.99 -15.81 12.67
C THR A 85 0.37 -16.50 12.55
N LYS A 86 1.00 -16.43 11.37
CA LYS A 86 2.36 -16.92 11.12
C LYS A 86 3.21 -15.82 10.49
N PRO A 87 4.50 -15.71 10.86
CA PRO A 87 5.40 -14.77 10.21
C PRO A 87 5.59 -15.17 8.74
N LEU A 88 5.60 -14.16 7.86
CA LEU A 88 5.85 -14.33 6.42
C LEU A 88 7.35 -14.25 6.11
N GLU A 89 8.21 -14.78 6.99
CA GLU A 89 9.67 -14.64 6.92
C GLU A 89 10.29 -15.19 5.62
N ALA A 90 9.61 -16.15 4.98
CA ALA A 90 10.03 -16.70 3.69
C ALA A 90 9.77 -15.76 2.51
N GLU A 91 8.95 -14.73 2.66
CA GLU A 91 8.65 -13.77 1.59
C GLU A 91 9.77 -12.72 1.51
N PRO A 92 10.51 -12.63 0.39
CA PRO A 92 11.61 -11.68 0.24
C PRO A 92 11.13 -10.25 0.45
N SER A 93 11.91 -9.47 1.19
CA SER A 93 11.63 -8.05 1.45
C SER A 93 12.92 -7.25 1.56
N PHE A 94 12.83 -5.97 1.24
CA PHE A 94 13.92 -5.01 1.31
C PHE A 94 13.62 -3.95 2.35
N THR A 95 14.63 -3.48 3.08
CA THR A 95 14.51 -2.23 3.83
C THR A 95 14.54 -1.05 2.86
N LEU A 96 13.93 0.08 3.26
CA LEU A 96 14.02 1.32 2.48
C LEU A 96 15.48 1.78 2.33
N GLN A 97 16.30 1.53 3.35
CA GLN A 97 17.75 1.73 3.31
C GLN A 97 18.42 0.95 2.17
N GLN A 98 18.12 -0.35 2.04
CA GLN A 98 18.66 -1.19 0.96
C GLN A 98 18.24 -0.66 -0.41
N LEU A 99 16.97 -0.25 -0.54
CA LEU A 99 16.47 0.33 -1.79
C LEU A 99 17.18 1.64 -2.15
N ASN A 100 17.42 2.53 -1.18
CA ASN A 100 18.22 3.75 -1.42
C ASN A 100 19.64 3.40 -1.91
N GLN A 101 20.32 2.49 -1.24
CA GLN A 101 21.70 2.10 -1.60
C GLN A 101 21.77 1.52 -3.01
N MET A 102 20.82 0.65 -3.37
CA MET A 102 20.72 0.09 -4.73
C MET A 102 20.52 1.16 -5.81
N ASN A 103 20.01 2.33 -5.45
CA ASN A 103 19.73 3.45 -6.36
C ASN A 103 20.75 4.60 -6.22
N GLY A 104 21.85 4.41 -5.49
CA GLY A 104 22.89 5.43 -5.30
C GLY A 104 22.45 6.63 -4.46
N ILE A 105 21.44 6.44 -3.61
CA ILE A 105 20.89 7.45 -2.71
C ILE A 105 21.43 7.19 -1.29
N ALA A 106 21.64 8.25 -0.50
CA ALA A 106 22.08 8.11 0.88
C ALA A 106 21.12 7.20 1.67
N LYS A 107 21.71 6.31 2.48
CA LYS A 107 21.00 5.19 3.12
C LYS A 107 19.84 5.66 4.01
N ASP A 108 19.99 6.82 4.64
CA ASP A 108 19.04 7.40 5.60
C ASP A 108 18.07 8.41 4.94
N ASN A 109 18.11 8.56 3.61
CA ASN A 109 17.20 9.49 2.93
C ASN A 109 15.75 9.00 3.01
N PRO A 110 14.79 9.90 3.28
CA PRO A 110 13.38 9.55 3.28
C PRO A 110 12.91 9.02 1.92
N VAL A 111 12.17 7.93 1.94
CA VAL A 111 11.61 7.30 0.74
C VAL A 111 10.11 7.58 0.67
N GLU A 112 9.63 7.96 -0.50
CA GLU A 112 8.20 8.08 -0.75
C GLU A 112 7.65 6.74 -1.22
N VAL A 113 6.71 6.14 -0.49
CA VAL A 113 6.06 4.89 -0.88
C VAL A 113 4.59 5.16 -1.10
N ASP A 114 4.12 4.97 -2.34
CA ASP A 114 2.72 5.21 -2.70
C ASP A 114 2.22 6.60 -2.24
N GLY A 115 3.07 7.63 -2.36
CA GLY A 115 2.80 9.01 -1.96
C GLY A 115 2.85 9.29 -0.45
N VAL A 116 3.24 8.32 0.37
CA VAL A 116 3.51 8.49 1.80
C VAL A 116 5.03 8.62 1.99
N VAL A 117 5.49 9.73 2.57
CA VAL A 117 6.92 9.90 2.86
C VAL A 117 7.24 9.21 4.18
N ILE A 118 8.19 8.28 4.11
CA ILE A 118 8.66 7.46 5.23
C ILE A 118 10.11 7.82 5.51
N SER A 119 10.36 8.37 6.70
CA SER A 119 11.69 8.79 7.14
C SER A 119 12.49 7.68 7.84
N ASP A 120 11.81 6.64 8.32
CA ASP A 120 12.47 5.49 8.93
C ASP A 120 12.98 4.53 7.85
N SER A 121 14.31 4.45 7.71
CA SER A 121 14.98 3.65 6.69
C SER A 121 14.91 2.13 6.96
N GLN A 122 14.53 1.72 8.18
CA GLN A 122 14.40 0.31 8.58
C GLN A 122 13.06 -0.31 8.19
N VAL A 123 12.08 0.50 7.78
CA VAL A 123 10.80 0.01 7.25
C VAL A 123 11.07 -0.91 6.07
N ARG A 124 10.31 -2.03 6.02
CA ARG A 124 10.47 -3.05 4.98
C ARG A 124 9.33 -2.96 3.96
N VAL A 125 9.62 -3.38 2.75
CA VAL A 125 8.65 -3.59 1.67
C VAL A 125 8.87 -4.98 1.07
N PHE A 126 7.78 -5.72 0.86
CA PHE A 126 7.88 -7.02 0.17
C PHE A 126 8.35 -6.82 -1.27
N ALA A 127 9.31 -7.62 -1.71
CA ALA A 127 9.89 -7.52 -3.05
C ALA A 127 8.82 -7.65 -4.14
N LYS A 128 7.89 -8.60 -3.99
CA LYS A 128 6.74 -8.81 -4.89
C LYS A 128 5.78 -7.61 -4.95
N SER A 129 5.82 -6.73 -3.95
CA SER A 129 4.94 -5.55 -3.92
C SER A 129 5.51 -4.37 -4.69
N ILE A 130 6.80 -4.36 -5.02
CA ILE A 130 7.45 -3.26 -5.75
C ILE A 130 7.13 -3.39 -7.24
N ALA A 131 6.33 -2.47 -7.77
CA ALA A 131 6.00 -2.45 -9.18
C ALA A 131 6.88 -1.49 -9.99
N LEU A 132 7.32 -0.37 -9.37
CA LEU A 132 8.23 0.59 -9.98
C LEU A 132 9.06 1.31 -8.92
N LEU A 133 10.34 1.52 -9.22
CA LEU A 133 11.24 2.40 -8.50
C LEU A 133 11.55 3.61 -9.39
N LYS A 134 11.47 4.81 -8.83
CA LYS A 134 11.78 6.06 -9.53
C LYS A 134 12.59 6.96 -8.63
N THR A 135 13.65 7.55 -9.18
CA THR A 135 14.37 8.63 -8.51
C THR A 135 13.81 9.97 -8.99
N GLN A 136 13.46 10.84 -8.06
CA GLN A 136 13.07 12.22 -8.35
C GLN A 136 14.10 13.17 -7.72
N LYS A 137 14.57 14.16 -8.49
CA LYS A 137 15.33 15.28 -7.92
C LYS A 137 14.36 16.16 -7.13
N LYS A 138 14.55 16.23 -5.81
CA LYS A 138 13.76 17.10 -4.94
C LYS A 138 14.74 18.01 -4.20
N SER A 139 14.81 19.28 -4.61
CA SER A 139 15.82 20.21 -4.12
C SER A 139 17.26 19.74 -4.44
N LEU A 140 18.13 19.64 -3.42
CA LEU A 140 19.56 19.33 -3.53
C LEU A 140 19.86 17.82 -3.58
N GLU A 141 18.95 16.96 -3.10
CA GLU A 141 19.18 15.53 -3.01
C GLU A 141 18.14 14.71 -3.79
N PRO A 142 18.55 13.58 -4.40
CA PRO A 142 17.60 12.64 -4.98
C PRO A 142 16.76 11.96 -3.89
N GLN A 143 15.45 11.87 -4.14
CA GLN A 143 14.51 11.09 -3.35
C GLN A 143 14.07 9.85 -4.13
N LEU A 144 14.07 8.70 -3.47
CA LEU A 144 13.50 7.48 -4.02
C LEU A 144 11.97 7.49 -3.86
N ILE A 145 11.29 7.10 -4.91
CA ILE A 145 9.85 6.86 -4.96
C ILE A 145 9.64 5.38 -5.28
N VAL A 146 8.95 4.68 -4.38
CA VAL A 146 8.52 3.30 -4.52
C VAL A 146 7.03 3.31 -4.83
N LEU A 147 6.65 2.77 -5.98
CA LEU A 147 5.25 2.56 -6.33
C LEU A 147 4.94 1.07 -6.23
N THR A 148 3.97 0.74 -5.40
CA THR A 148 3.45 -0.63 -5.36
C THR A 148 2.49 -0.87 -6.52
N GLU A 149 2.11 -2.13 -6.73
CA GLU A 149 1.09 -2.51 -7.72
C GLU A 149 -0.20 -1.67 -7.60
N ASN A 150 -0.51 -1.14 -6.41
CA ASN A 150 -1.70 -0.34 -6.11
C ASN A 150 -1.72 0.95 -6.91
N ASN A 151 -0.56 1.60 -7.04
CA ASN A 151 -0.45 2.92 -7.63
C ASN A 151 0.37 2.94 -8.93
N ALA A 152 1.11 1.89 -9.27
CA ALA A 152 1.85 1.82 -10.52
C ALA A 152 0.94 1.91 -11.77
N ASN A 153 -0.27 1.34 -11.72
CA ASN A 153 -1.23 1.42 -12.81
C ASN A 153 -1.78 2.85 -13.01
N ASN A 154 -1.97 3.60 -11.93
CA ASN A 154 -2.37 5.01 -11.98
C ASN A 154 -1.23 5.91 -12.49
N TYR A 155 0.03 5.50 -12.32
CA TYR A 155 1.19 6.25 -12.78
C TYR A 155 1.50 6.01 -14.28
N ARG A 156 1.25 4.78 -14.78
CA ARG A 156 1.41 4.46 -16.22
C ARG A 156 0.46 5.24 -17.13
N SER A 157 -0.76 5.53 -16.67
CA SER A 157 -1.73 6.34 -17.42
C SER A 157 -1.41 7.84 -17.45
N ILE A 158 -0.56 8.33 -16.55
CA ILE A 158 -0.18 9.75 -16.47
C ILE A 158 1.10 10.03 -17.27
N ILE A 159 2.00 9.05 -17.43
CA ILE A 159 3.32 9.26 -18.08
C ILE A 159 3.37 8.74 -19.53
N MET A 160 2.46 7.85 -19.94
CA MET A 160 2.37 7.46 -21.35
C MET A 160 1.13 8.12 -21.99
N PRO A 161 1.28 9.05 -22.94
CA PRO A 161 0.16 9.39 -23.80
C PRO A 161 -0.30 8.09 -24.49
N ARG A 162 -1.60 7.83 -24.40
CA ARG A 162 -2.25 6.71 -25.07
C ARG A 162 -1.83 6.73 -26.54
N LYS A 163 -1.24 5.65 -27.03
CA LYS A 163 -0.69 5.54 -28.40
C LYS A 163 -1.75 5.67 -29.51
N ASP A 164 -3.02 5.81 -29.14
CA ASP A 164 -4.18 5.84 -30.01
C ASP A 164 -4.61 7.27 -30.42
N SER A 165 -3.92 8.33 -29.99
CA SER A 165 -4.33 9.72 -30.27
C SER A 165 -3.59 10.39 -31.43
N TYR A 166 -2.98 9.63 -32.35
CA TYR A 166 -2.30 10.16 -33.53
C TYR A 166 -2.71 9.46 -34.84
N LEU A 167 -4.01 9.44 -35.13
CA LEU A 167 -4.61 9.31 -36.48
C LEU A 167 -6.01 9.93 -36.32
N GLU A 168 -6.51 10.94 -37.03
CA GLU A 168 -6.18 11.57 -38.30
C GLU A 168 -6.57 13.04 -38.20
N GLN A 169 -5.68 13.97 -38.52
CA GLN A 169 -6.06 15.27 -39.07
C GLN A 169 -4.91 15.73 -39.94
N THR A 170 -4.96 15.44 -41.25
CA THR A 170 -4.44 16.31 -42.32
C THR A 170 -4.65 15.65 -43.68
N SER A 171 -5.54 16.22 -44.49
CA SER A 171 -5.35 16.56 -45.91
C SER A 171 -6.69 17.12 -46.42
N THR A 172 -6.99 18.39 -46.16
CA THR A 172 -6.67 19.57 -47.00
C THR A 172 -7.34 19.52 -48.37
N THR A 173 -8.40 20.33 -48.47
CA THR A 173 -9.07 20.79 -49.68
C THR A 173 -8.09 21.54 -50.61
N LEU A 174 -8.07 21.12 -51.89
CA LEU A 174 -7.92 21.83 -53.18
C LEU A 174 -7.06 23.13 -53.28
N PRO A 175 -6.40 23.33 -54.43
CA PRO A 175 -7.09 23.77 -55.66
C PRO A 175 -7.15 22.73 -56.78
#